data_AF-A0A5B7EKV1-F1
#
_entry.id   AF-A0A5B7EKV1-F1
#
_cell.length_a   1.000
_cell.length_b   1.000
_cell.length_c   1.000
_cell.angle_alpha   90.00
_cell.angle_beta   90.00
_cell.angle_gamma   90.00
#
_symmetry.space_group_name_H-M   'P 1'
#
loop_
_entity.id
_entity.type
_entity.pdbx_description
1 polymer ?
#
loop_
_entity_poly.entity_id
_entity_poly.type
_entity_poly.pdbx_seq_one_letter_code
_entity_poly.pdbx_strand_id
1 'polypeptide(L)'
;MKLREETSILGDFNVHHQLWLSSPFTDHPGELPFNFAILHHLEQLVQHPTRILDRLRDMPNILDLFLSLNPSASASASTYAYLLHWAFLITILFLYLVLFLQSLLRIPKAEVPLAFLPLPVGET
;
A
#
# COMPACT_ATOMS: atom_id res chain seq x y z
N MET A 1 6.11 -21.40 -13.88
CA MET A 1 6.74 -21.33 -12.56
C MET A 1 6.91 -19.85 -12.23
N LYS A 2 6.05 -19.29 -11.38
CA LYS A 2 6.06 -17.86 -11.04
C LYS A 2 6.99 -17.70 -9.85
N LEU A 3 8.17 -17.11 -10.06
CA LEU A 3 9.06 -16.75 -8.97
C LEU A 3 8.35 -15.66 -8.17
N ARG A 4 7.85 -16.02 -6.98
CA ARG A 4 7.53 -15.03 -5.95
C ARG A 4 8.87 -14.42 -5.55
N GLU A 5 9.02 -13.11 -5.65
CA GLU A 5 10.19 -12.43 -5.11
C GLU A 5 10.14 -12.54 -3.59
N GLU A 6 10.77 -13.59 -3.06
CA GLU A 6 11.05 -13.72 -1.64
C GLU A 6 12.23 -12.79 -1.34
N THR A 7 11.92 -11.54 -1.03
CA THR A 7 12.92 -10.57 -0.59
C THR A 7 13.33 -10.93 0.84
N SER A 8 14.57 -11.41 1.01
CA SER A 8 15.20 -11.59 2.30
C SER A 8 16.39 -10.66 2.45
N ILE A 9 16.61 -10.16 3.66
CA ILE A 9 17.74 -9.28 4.01
C ILE A 9 18.54 -10.01 5.09
N LEU A 10 19.82 -10.25 4.81
CA LEU A 10 20.76 -10.87 5.74
C LEU A 10 21.93 -9.93 5.98
N GLY A 11 22.29 -9.71 7.24
CA GLY A 11 23.49 -8.97 7.60
C GLY A 11 23.75 -8.94 9.10
N ASP A 12 25.00 -8.65 9.45
CA ASP A 12 25.39 -8.28 10.82
C ASP A 12 25.14 -6.79 11.00
N PHE A 13 24.02 -6.45 11.65
CA PHE A 13 23.66 -5.06 11.90
C PHE A 13 24.22 -4.56 13.23
N ASN A 14 24.71 -5.47 14.09
CA ASN A 14 25.20 -5.17 15.43
C ASN A 14 24.24 -4.24 16.22
N VAL A 15 22.94 -4.55 16.15
CA VAL A 15 21.88 -3.78 16.84
C VAL A 15 21.34 -4.56 18.02
N HIS A 16 20.81 -3.83 19.01
CA HIS A 16 20.31 -4.42 20.24
C HIS A 16 18.85 -4.03 20.43
N HIS A 17 17.97 -5.02 20.52
CA HIS A 17 16.55 -4.77 20.82
C HIS A 17 15.99 -5.85 21.74
N GLN A 18 15.48 -5.45 22.89
CA GLN A 18 15.11 -6.39 23.96
C GLN A 18 13.97 -7.35 23.55
N LEU A 19 12.92 -6.82 22.91
CA LEU A 19 11.77 -7.63 22.49
C LEU A 19 12.02 -8.43 21.22
N TRP A 20 12.95 -7.97 20.38
CA TRP A 20 13.11 -8.49 19.01
C TRP A 20 14.29 -9.47 18.89
N LEU A 21 15.37 -9.22 19.62
CA LEU A 21 16.63 -9.95 19.53
C LEU A 21 17.06 -10.59 20.87
N SER A 22 16.17 -10.54 21.87
CA SER A 22 16.44 -11.02 23.24
C SER A 22 17.69 -10.38 23.87
N SER A 23 18.01 -9.15 23.47
CA SER A 23 19.11 -8.38 24.02
C SER A 23 18.79 -7.88 25.45
N PRO A 24 19.78 -7.76 26.36
CA PRO A 24 19.55 -7.19 27.69
C PRO A 24 19.13 -5.71 27.68
N PHE A 25 19.35 -5.00 26.58
CA PHE A 25 18.94 -3.61 26.39
C PHE A 25 18.52 -3.37 24.94
N THR A 26 17.77 -2.28 24.73
CA THR A 26 17.53 -1.70 23.41
C THR A 26 18.43 -0.49 23.21
N ASP A 27 19.19 -0.45 22.12
CA ASP A 27 19.98 0.71 21.73
C ASP A 27 19.27 1.55 20.66
N HIS A 28 19.75 2.77 20.45
CA HIS A 28 19.17 3.67 19.46
C HIS A 28 19.23 3.08 18.03
N PRO A 29 20.33 2.40 17.62
CA PRO A 29 20.38 1.63 16.39
C PRO A 29 19.41 0.44 16.32
N GLY A 30 18.93 -0.11 17.43
CA GLY A 30 17.97 -1.22 17.45
C GLY A 30 16.51 -0.82 17.30
N GLU A 31 16.15 0.42 17.64
CA GLU A 31 14.78 0.92 17.41
C GLU A 31 14.46 1.13 15.92
N LEU A 32 15.43 1.62 15.13
CA LEU A 32 15.20 1.96 13.72
C LEU A 32 14.90 0.71 12.84
N PRO A 33 15.71 -0.37 12.87
CA PRO A 33 15.45 -1.57 12.09
C PRO A 33 14.25 -2.36 12.62
N PHE A 34 13.94 -2.27 13.92
CA PHE A 34 12.74 -2.87 14.49
C PHE A 34 11.47 -2.20 13.92
N ASN A 35 11.42 -0.86 13.94
CA ASN A 35 10.32 -0.11 13.34
C ASN A 35 10.20 -0.36 11.84
N PHE A 36 11.33 -0.40 11.13
CA PHE A 36 11.37 -0.76 9.71
C PHE A 36 10.80 -2.17 9.47
N ALA A 37 11.18 -3.16 10.29
CA ALA A 37 10.68 -4.52 10.17
C ALA A 37 9.16 -4.60 10.39
N ILE A 38 8.63 -3.89 11.40
CA ILE A 38 7.18 -3.81 11.64
C ILE A 38 6.46 -3.18 10.44
N LEU A 39 6.95 -2.04 9.94
CA LEU A 39 6.32 -1.31 8.84
C LEU A 39 6.30 -2.10 7.54
N HIS A 40 7.33 -2.90 7.30
CA HIS A 40 7.45 -3.71 6.09
C HIS A 40 6.98 -5.16 6.27
N HIS A 41 6.37 -5.49 7.41
CA HIS A 41 5.95 -6.85 7.74
C HIS A 41 7.07 -7.89 7.54
N LEU A 42 8.29 -7.50 7.92
CA LEU A 42 9.46 -8.36 7.90
C LEU A 42 9.54 -9.10 9.23
N GLU A 43 9.77 -10.41 9.16
CA GLU A 43 9.95 -11.26 10.31
C GLU A 43 11.39 -11.70 10.43
N GLN A 44 11.91 -11.67 11.66
CA GLN A 44 13.22 -12.21 12.00
C GLN A 44 13.11 -13.73 12.08
N LEU A 45 13.81 -14.43 11.18
CA LEU A 45 13.78 -15.88 11.08
C LEU A 45 14.76 -16.58 12.03
N VAL A 46 15.82 -15.88 12.46
CA VAL A 46 16.79 -16.41 13.43
C VAL A 46 16.28 -16.12 14.84
N GLN A 47 15.88 -17.16 15.57
CA GLN A 47 15.41 -17.08 16.96
C GLN A 47 16.48 -17.49 17.98
N HIS A 48 17.68 -17.85 17.53
CA HIS A 48 18.76 -18.33 18.39
C HIS A 48 19.94 -17.38 18.33
N PRO A 49 20.59 -17.09 19.47
CA PRO A 49 21.80 -16.28 19.51
C PRO A 49 22.84 -16.80 18.52
N THR A 50 23.27 -15.95 17.58
CA THR A 50 24.30 -16.29 16.60
C THR A 50 25.71 -15.92 17.07
N ARG A 51 25.84 -15.04 18.08
CA ARG A 51 27.15 -14.69 18.63
C ARG A 51 27.66 -15.80 19.56
N ILE A 52 28.78 -16.44 19.18
CA ILE A 52 29.59 -17.22 20.12
C ILE A 52 30.30 -16.24 21.04
N LEU A 53 30.13 -16.42 22.36
CA LEU A 53 30.68 -15.53 23.38
C LEU A 53 32.22 -15.47 23.29
N ASP A 54 32.76 -14.37 22.75
CA ASP A 54 34.18 -14.06 22.71
C ASP A 54 34.67 -13.45 24.05
N ARG A 55 33.73 -13.00 24.90
CA ARG A 55 33.97 -12.45 26.23
C ARG A 55 33.07 -13.09 27.27
N LEU A 56 33.67 -13.59 28.36
CA LEU A 56 33.03 -14.36 29.44
C LEU A 56 31.80 -13.70 30.11
N ARG A 57 31.57 -12.40 29.89
CA ARG A 57 30.50 -11.62 30.52
C ARG A 57 29.38 -11.19 29.58
N ASP A 58 29.51 -11.47 28.28
CA ASP A 58 28.48 -11.09 27.33
C ASP A 58 27.29 -12.07 27.45
N MET A 59 26.07 -11.57 27.30
CA MET A 59 24.87 -12.41 27.22
C MET A 59 24.74 -12.88 25.77
N PRO A 60 24.38 -14.14 25.50
CA PRO A 60 24.13 -14.58 24.13
C PRO A 60 23.01 -13.74 23.50
N ASN A 61 23.33 -12.99 22.45
CA ASN A 61 22.43 -12.11 21.72
C ASN A 61 22.38 -12.49 20.23
N ILE A 62 21.27 -12.14 19.58
CA ILE A 62 21.09 -12.29 18.13
C ILE A 62 21.60 -11.00 17.49
N LEU A 63 22.79 -11.03 16.89
CA LEU A 63 23.37 -9.86 16.19
C LEU A 63 23.13 -9.92 14.67
N ASP A 64 23.00 -11.13 14.14
CA ASP A 64 22.67 -11.33 12.74
C ASP A 64 21.15 -11.19 12.54
N LEU A 65 20.76 -10.28 11.66
CA LEU A 65 19.37 -10.17 11.22
C LEU A 65 19.18 -10.98 9.95
N PHE A 66 18.20 -11.89 9.99
CA PHE A 66 17.70 -12.56 8.81
C PHE A 66 16.22 -12.25 8.69
N LEU A 67 15.94 -11.20 7.92
CA LEU A 67 14.59 -10.68 7.73
C LEU A 67 13.99 -11.28 6.47
N SER A 68 12.79 -11.84 6.60
CA SER A 68 12.00 -12.30 5.46
C SER A 68 10.67 -11.60 5.43
N LEU A 69 10.21 -11.23 4.23
CA LEU A 69 8.83 -10.78 4.04
C LEU A 69 7.90 -11.94 4.42
N ASN A 70 6.99 -11.72 5.37
CA ASN A 70 6.01 -12.74 5.69
C ASN A 70 5.05 -12.91 4.48
N PRO A 71 4.99 -14.09 3.83
CA PRO A 71 4.15 -14.28 2.67
C PRO A 71 2.65 -14.11 2.98
N SER A 72 2.22 -14.29 4.23
CA SER A 72 0.84 -14.02 4.65
C SER A 72 0.52 -12.51 4.71
N ALA A 73 1.49 -11.70 5.13
CA ALA A 73 1.36 -10.23 5.13
C ALA A 73 1.41 -9.66 3.71
N SER A 74 2.19 -10.26 2.81
CA SER A 74 2.22 -9.87 1.39
C SER A 74 0.85 -10.06 0.70
N ALA A 75 0.12 -11.12 1.06
CA ALA A 75 -1.18 -11.41 0.47
C ALA A 75 -2.24 -10.37 0.89
N SER A 76 -2.25 -9.98 2.16
CA SER A 76 -3.17 -8.95 2.65
C SER A 76 -2.80 -7.56 2.11
N ALA A 77 -1.53 -7.15 2.23
CA ALA A 77 -1.07 -5.84 1.76
C ALA A 77 -1.28 -5.64 0.26
N SER A 78 -0.97 -6.66 -0.56
CA SER A 78 -1.24 -6.62 -2.00
C SER A 78 -2.73 -6.52 -2.30
N THR A 79 -3.59 -7.17 -1.52
CA THR A 79 -5.04 -7.11 -1.72
C THR A 79 -5.58 -5.73 -1.36
N TYR A 80 -5.15 -5.14 -0.24
CA TYR A 80 -5.57 -3.78 0.16
C TYR A 80 -5.08 -2.72 -0.83
N ALA A 81 -3.82 -2.79 -1.27
CA ALA A 81 -3.27 -1.87 -2.27
C ALA A 81 -4.02 -1.98 -3.61
N TYR A 82 -4.34 -3.22 -4.03
CA TYR A 82 -5.16 -3.45 -5.21
C TYR A 82 -6.56 -2.85 -5.03
N LEU A 83 -7.28 -3.17 -3.95
CA LEU A 83 -8.61 -2.62 -3.69
C LEU A 83 -8.62 -1.09 -3.65
N LEU A 84 -7.62 -0.47 -3.01
CA LEU A 84 -7.50 0.99 -2.93
C LEU A 84 -7.23 1.61 -4.31
N HIS A 85 -6.32 1.02 -5.09
CA HIS A 85 -6.03 1.47 -6.45
C HIS A 85 -7.25 1.38 -7.35
N TRP A 86 -7.99 0.27 -7.31
CA TRP A 86 -9.22 0.10 -8.09
C TRP A 86 -10.34 1.01 -7.61
N ALA A 87 -10.49 1.20 -6.30
CA ALA A 87 -11.42 2.17 -5.75
C ALA A 87 -11.11 3.59 -6.27
N PHE A 88 -9.84 3.98 -6.33
CA PHE A 88 -9.42 5.27 -6.88
C PHE A 88 -9.75 5.42 -8.37
N LEU A 89 -9.56 4.38 -9.19
CA LEU A 89 -9.96 4.41 -10.59
C LEU A 89 -11.48 4.48 -10.75
N ILE A 90 -12.23 3.70 -9.96
CA ILE A 90 -13.69 3.69 -9.99
C ILE A 90 -14.25 5.05 -9.58
N THR A 91 -13.70 5.70 -8.54
CA THR A 91 -14.16 7.03 -8.11
C THR A 91 -13.92 8.09 -9.19
N ILE A 92 -12.78 8.05 -9.88
CA ILE A 92 -12.50 8.94 -11.01
C ILE A 92 -13.50 8.72 -12.15
N LEU A 93 -13.72 7.46 -12.54
CA LEU A 93 -14.68 7.13 -13.60
C LEU A 93 -16.10 7.57 -13.25
N PHE A 94 -16.50 7.37 -11.99
CA PHE A 94 -17.80 7.80 -11.49
C PHE A 94 -17.97 9.32 -11.55
N LEU A 95 -16.96 10.07 -11.08
CA LEU A 95 -16.98 11.53 -11.15
C LEU A 95 -17.08 12.02 -12.61
N TYR A 96 -16.31 11.42 -13.50
CA TYR A 96 -16.36 11.73 -14.93
C TYR A 96 -17.74 11.45 -15.53
N LEU A 97 -18.35 10.31 -15.20
CA LEU A 97 -19.70 9.96 -15.64
C LEU A 97 -20.74 10.97 -15.15
N VAL A 98 -20.66 11.41 -13.89
CA VAL A 98 -21.56 12.42 -13.34
C VAL A 98 -21.43 13.74 -14.12
N LEU A 99 -20.20 14.21 -14.37
CA LEU A 99 -19.96 15.43 -15.15
C LEU A 99 -20.48 15.29 -16.60
N PHE A 100 -20.26 14.13 -17.22
CA PHE A 100 -20.75 13.84 -18.55
C PHE A 100 -22.29 13.86 -18.63
N LEU A 101 -22.97 13.19 -17.68
CA LEU A 101 -24.43 13.20 -17.60
C LEU A 101 -24.99 14.60 -17.32
N GLN A 102 -24.32 15.40 -16.48
CA GLN A 102 -24.67 16.80 -16.29
C GLN A 102 -24.55 17.61 -17.58
N SER A 103 -23.52 17.34 -18.39
CA SER A 103 -23.34 17.98 -19.70
C SER A 103 -24.46 17.61 -20.68
N LEU A 104 -24.94 16.36 -20.67
CA LEU A 104 -26.07 15.92 -21.50
C LEU A 104 -27.38 16.56 -21.04
N LEU A 105 -27.63 16.61 -19.74
CA LEU A 105 -28.87 17.18 -19.18
C LEU A 105 -28.92 18.71 -19.32
N ARG A 106 -27.76 19.36 -19.41
CA ARG A 106 -27.65 20.81 -19.62
C ARG A 106 -27.82 21.23 -21.08
N ILE A 107 -27.92 20.31 -22.05
CA ILE A 107 -28.18 20.67 -23.45
C ILE A 107 -29.51 21.43 -23.50
N PRO A 108 -29.52 22.72 -23.90
CA PRO A 108 -30.76 23.46 -24.02
C PRO A 108 -31.60 22.78 -25.09
N LYS A 109 -32.86 22.48 -24.74
CA LYS A 109 -33.85 22.00 -25.70
C LYS A 109 -33.92 23.07 -26.79
N ALA A 110 -33.51 22.72 -28.02
CA ALA A 110 -33.60 23.64 -29.14
C ALA A 110 -35.07 24.05 -29.28
N GLU A 111 -35.42 25.24 -28.79
CA GLU A 111 -36.67 25.90 -29.14
C GLU A 111 -36.57 26.19 -30.63
N VAL A 112 -37.12 25.28 -31.42
CA VAL A 112 -37.45 25.57 -32.81
C VAL A 112 -38.51 26.67 -32.77
N PRO A 113 -38.25 27.88 -33.28
CA PRO A 113 -39.27 28.91 -33.33
C PRO A 113 -40.36 28.42 -34.29
N LEU A 114 -41.54 28.11 -33.75
CA LEU A 114 -42.74 27.79 -34.52
C LEU A 114 -43.33 29.05 -35.22
N ALA A 115 -42.47 29.95 -35.69
CA ALA A 115 -42.83 31.24 -36.28
C ALA A 115 -42.90 31.22 -37.81
N PHE A 116 -42.71 30.05 -38.45
CA PHE A 116 -42.73 29.90 -39.92
C PHE A 116 -43.87 29.01 -40.44
N LEU A 117 -45.00 28.91 -39.74
CA LEU A 117 -46.22 28.44 -40.38
C LEU A 117 -46.90 29.64 -41.06
N PRO A 118 -46.86 29.76 -42.41
CA PRO A 118 -47.62 30.79 -43.09
C PRO A 118 -49.12 30.53 -42.86
N LEU A 119 -49.80 31.50 -42.25
CA LEU A 119 -51.25 31.55 -42.19
C LEU A 119 -51.80 31.72 -43.62
N PRO A 120 -52.87 30.99 -44.01
CA PRO A 120 -53.51 31.24 -45.30
C PRO A 120 -54.16 32.62 -45.26
N VAL A 121 -53.63 33.55 -46.07
CA VAL A 121 -54.30 34.80 -46.39
C VAL A 121 -55.52 34.45 -47.24
N GLY A 122 -56.69 34.91 -46.80
CA GLY A 122 -57.98 34.47 -47.33
C GLY A 122 -58.25 34.97 -48.74
N GLU A 123 -59.18 34.31 -49.42
CA GLU A 123 -59.93 34.89 -50.53
C GLU A 123 -61.43 34.73 -50.25
N THR A 124 -62.13 35.84 -50.47
CA THR A 124 -63.59 36.07 -50.36
C THR A 124 -64.37 35.42 -51.48
#